data_AF-A0A7C1V9N7-F1
#
_entry.id   AF-A0A7C1V9N7-F1
#
_cell.length_a   1.000
_cell.length_b   1.000
_cell.length_c   1.000
_cell.angle_alpha   90.00
_cell.angle_beta   90.00
_cell.angle_gamma   90.00
#
_symmetry.space_group_name_H-M   'P 1'
#
loop_
_entity.id
_entity.type
_entity.pdbx_description
1 polymer ?
#
loop_
_entity_poly.entity_id
_entity_poly.type
_entity_poly.pdbx_seq_one_letter_code
_entity_poly.pdbx_strand_id
1 'polypeptide(L)'
;NDELTNHWDNGMVGNYWSDYSGIDADDDGIGDTPYDIPGVEGVQDNFPIWDDGPDVQIPGYNLSFFLGILSVVVIILSKKLKKS
;
A
#
# COMPACT_ATOMS: atom_id res chain seq x y z
N ASN A 1 -9.33 -0.69 33.69
CA ASN A 1 -8.68 -1.04 32.41
C ASN A 1 -9.50 -2.17 31.83
N ASP A 2 -10.64 -1.83 31.24
CA ASP A 2 -11.36 -2.80 30.41
C ASP A 2 -10.53 -2.94 29.15
N GLU A 3 -9.85 -4.08 29.02
CA GLU A 3 -9.31 -4.48 27.75
C GLU A 3 -10.48 -4.59 26.78
N LEU A 4 -10.44 -3.77 25.73
CA LEU A 4 -11.39 -3.80 24.62
C LEU A 4 -11.13 -5.05 23.78
N THR A 5 -11.11 -6.22 24.40
CA THR A 5 -11.15 -7.51 23.72
C THR A 5 -12.54 -7.69 23.15
N ASN A 6 -12.71 -7.19 21.93
CA ASN A 6 -13.90 -7.44 21.13
C ASN A 6 -13.91 -8.92 20.78
N HIS A 7 -14.81 -9.68 21.40
CA HIS A 7 -14.85 -11.15 21.37
C HIS A 7 -15.15 -11.77 19.98
N TRP A 8 -15.26 -10.93 18.94
CA TRP A 8 -15.40 -11.31 17.53
C TRP A 8 -14.06 -11.32 16.77
N ASP A 9 -13.02 -10.70 17.31
CA ASP A 9 -11.67 -10.71 16.75
C ASP A 9 -10.89 -11.88 17.37
N ASN A 10 -10.50 -12.86 16.54
CA ASN A 10 -9.67 -13.99 16.97
C ASN A 10 -8.17 -13.74 16.72
N GLY A 11 -7.78 -12.53 16.30
CA GLY A 11 -6.43 -12.17 15.91
C GLY A 11 -5.94 -12.83 14.61
N MET A 12 -6.84 -13.44 13.84
CA MET A 12 -6.56 -14.14 12.59
C MET A 12 -7.50 -13.73 11.44
N VAL A 13 -8.65 -13.11 11.73
CA VAL A 13 -9.65 -12.66 10.74
C VAL A 13 -10.22 -11.33 11.22
N GLY A 14 -9.94 -10.22 10.55
CA GLY A 14 -10.63 -8.94 10.83
C GLY A 14 -11.88 -8.75 9.98
N ASN A 15 -12.34 -7.50 9.87
CA ASN A 15 -13.59 -7.18 9.18
C ASN A 15 -13.36 -6.57 7.80
N TYR A 16 -14.38 -6.71 6.93
CA TYR A 16 -14.46 -5.93 5.70
C TYR A 16 -15.06 -4.55 5.98
N TRP A 17 -14.37 -3.52 5.50
CA TRP A 17 -14.79 -2.12 5.61
C TRP A 17 -14.91 -1.52 4.21
N SER A 18 -16.10 -1.06 3.84
CA SER A 18 -16.37 -0.57 2.48
C SER A 18 -15.64 0.72 2.11
N ASP A 19 -15.21 1.46 3.12
CA ASP A 19 -14.52 2.74 3.04
C ASP A 19 -13.04 2.65 3.44
N TYR A 20 -12.55 1.45 3.78
CA TYR A 20 -11.11 1.23 3.94
C TYR A 20 -10.44 1.39 2.57
N SER A 21 -9.31 2.08 2.57
CA SER A 21 -8.56 2.43 1.34
C SER A 21 -7.06 2.27 1.57
N GLY A 22 -6.68 1.27 2.36
CA GLY A 22 -5.28 0.97 2.63
C GLY A 22 -4.61 0.22 1.48
N ILE A 23 -3.49 -0.41 1.81
CA ILE A 23 -2.62 -1.17 0.90
C ILE A 23 -2.49 -2.58 1.49
N ASP A 24 -2.32 -3.58 0.62
CA ASP A 24 -1.95 -4.95 0.97
C ASP A 24 -0.65 -5.30 0.22
N ALA A 25 0.48 -4.81 0.72
CA ALA A 25 1.74 -4.84 -0.03
C ALA A 25 2.40 -6.21 -0.09
N ASP A 26 2.00 -7.14 0.78
CA ASP A 26 2.49 -8.52 0.80
C ASP A 26 1.47 -9.55 0.27
N ASP A 27 0.34 -9.07 -0.26
CA ASP A 27 -0.74 -9.84 -0.90
C ASP A 27 -1.29 -10.96 0.02
N ASP A 28 -1.43 -10.70 1.32
CA ASP A 28 -1.91 -11.69 2.30
C ASP A 28 -3.43 -11.63 2.56
N GLY A 29 -4.12 -10.65 1.97
CA GLY A 29 -5.55 -10.40 2.10
C GLY A 29 -5.91 -9.55 3.33
N ILE A 30 -4.92 -8.97 4.01
CA ILE A 30 -5.05 -8.08 5.16
C ILE A 30 -4.44 -6.74 4.81
N GLY A 31 -5.16 -5.67 5.12
CA GLY A 31 -4.64 -4.33 4.96
C GLY A 31 -3.49 -4.04 5.94
N ASP A 32 -2.39 -3.50 5.41
CA ASP A 32 -1.18 -3.12 6.15
C ASP A 32 -1.39 -2.02 7.20
N THR A 33 -2.50 -1.30 7.13
CA THR A 33 -2.81 -0.16 7.99
C THR A 33 -4.06 -0.45 8.82
N PRO A 34 -4.03 -0.26 10.15
CA PRO A 34 -5.23 -0.38 10.97
C PRO A 34 -6.36 0.56 10.52
N TYR A 35 -7.60 0.09 10.59
CA TYR A 35 -8.79 0.89 10.31
C TYR A 35 -9.38 1.45 11.61
N ASP A 36 -9.46 2.78 11.72
CA ASP A 36 -10.13 3.46 12.83
C ASP A 36 -11.64 3.24 12.76
N ILE A 37 -12.24 2.65 13.80
CA ILE A 37 -13.68 2.36 13.79
C ILE A 37 -14.47 3.66 14.03
N PRO A 38 -15.30 4.11 13.07
CA PRO A 38 -16.03 5.36 13.22
C PRO A 38 -16.97 5.34 14.42
N GLY A 39 -16.93 6.40 15.23
CA GLY A 39 -17.81 6.56 16.39
C GLY A 39 -17.30 5.92 17.68
N VAL A 40 -16.11 5.29 17.67
CA VAL A 40 -15.48 4.75 18.88
C VAL A 40 -14.03 5.23 18.96
N GLU A 41 -13.74 6.19 19.84
CA GLU A 41 -12.39 6.73 19.99
C GLU A 41 -11.41 5.68 20.53
N GLY A 42 -10.25 5.57 19.88
CA GLY A 42 -9.16 4.68 20.31
C GLY A 42 -9.38 3.20 20.02
N VAL A 43 -10.38 2.85 19.19
CA VAL A 43 -10.63 1.48 18.77
C VAL A 43 -10.34 1.34 17.29
N GLN A 44 -9.46 0.40 16.97
CA GLN A 44 -9.00 0.12 15.62
C GLN A 44 -9.20 -1.36 15.32
N ASP A 45 -9.55 -1.66 14.07
CA ASP A 45 -9.38 -2.98 13.49
C ASP A 45 -7.96 -3.08 12.94
N ASN A 46 -7.12 -3.91 13.57
CA ASN A 46 -5.71 -4.06 13.17
C ASN A 46 -5.53 -5.04 12.00
N PHE A 47 -6.59 -5.75 11.60
CA PHE A 47 -6.54 -6.77 10.55
C PHE A 47 -7.66 -6.58 9.51
N PRO A 48 -7.87 -5.36 8.97
CA PRO A 48 -8.94 -5.13 8.01
C PRO A 48 -8.77 -6.02 6.78
N ILE A 49 -9.84 -6.69 6.34
CA ILE A 49 -9.81 -7.52 5.12
C ILE A 49 -9.74 -6.58 3.91
N TRP A 50 -8.68 -6.72 3.11
CA TRP A 50 -8.44 -5.86 1.96
C TRP A 50 -7.62 -6.56 0.87
N ASP A 51 -7.78 -6.08 -0.36
CA ASP A 51 -7.03 -6.47 -1.55
C ASP A 51 -7.00 -5.21 -2.42
N ASP A 52 -5.83 -4.61 -2.59
CA ASP A 52 -5.64 -3.39 -3.40
C ASP A 52 -5.44 -3.70 -4.90
N GLY A 53 -5.58 -4.97 -5.28
CA GLY A 53 -5.52 -5.49 -6.63
C GLY A 53 -4.18 -6.17 -6.93
N PRO A 54 -4.06 -6.77 -8.13
CA PRO A 54 -2.87 -7.50 -8.49
C PRO A 54 -1.67 -6.57 -8.57
N ASP A 55 -0.64 -6.96 -7.85
CA ASP A 55 0.66 -6.33 -7.88
C ASP A 55 1.21 -6.34 -9.34
N VAL A 56 1.40 -5.17 -9.95
CA VAL A 56 1.81 -5.06 -11.38
C VAL A 56 3.31 -5.32 -11.50
N GLN A 57 3.73 -6.55 -11.22
CA GLN A 57 5.07 -7.06 -11.45
C GLN A 57 5.18 -7.55 -12.89
N ILE A 58 5.45 -6.67 -13.86
CA ILE A 58 5.66 -7.10 -15.25
C ILE A 58 7.06 -7.73 -15.36
N PRO A 59 7.17 -9.06 -15.60
CA PRO A 59 8.47 -9.72 -15.62
C PRO A 59 9.37 -9.13 -16.71
N GLY A 60 10.59 -8.73 -16.35
CA GLY A 60 11.54 -8.10 -17.25
C GLY A 60 11.45 -6.58 -17.36
N TYR A 61 10.53 -5.93 -16.62
CA TYR A 61 10.39 -4.48 -16.60
C TYR A 61 10.59 -3.96 -15.18
N ASN A 62 11.82 -3.55 -14.86
CA ASN A 62 12.10 -2.93 -13.57
C ASN A 62 11.87 -1.41 -13.68
N LEU A 63 10.89 -0.87 -12.95
CA LEU A 63 10.54 0.55 -13.00
C LEU A 63 11.73 1.45 -12.66
N SER A 64 12.54 1.08 -11.67
CA SER A 64 13.76 1.79 -11.29
C SER A 64 14.79 1.81 -12.44
N PHE A 65 14.86 0.73 -13.23
CA PHE A 65 15.70 0.68 -14.43
C PHE A 65 15.21 1.64 -15.53
N PHE A 66 13.90 1.73 -15.78
CA PHE A 66 13.33 2.69 -16.73
C PHE A 66 13.55 4.14 -16.31
N LEU A 67 13.32 4.47 -15.04
CA LEU A 67 13.60 5.79 -14.50
C LEU A 67 15.09 6.14 -14.63
N GLY A 68 15.97 5.16 -14.40
CA GLY A 68 17.41 5.27 -14.64
C GLY A 68 17.74 5.63 -16.09
N ILE A 69 17.27 4.84 -17.06
CA ILE A 69 17.49 5.10 -18.50
C ILE A 69 16.94 6.48 -18.90
N LEU A 70 15.73 6.81 -18.49
CA LEU A 70 15.09 8.08 -18.79
C LEU A 70 15.92 9.26 -18.27
N SER A 71 16.43 9.17 -17.04
CA SER A 71 17.28 10.21 -16.46
C SER A 71 18.55 10.47 -17.27
N VAL A 72 19.21 9.40 -17.74
CA VAL A 72 20.44 9.50 -18.56
C VAL A 72 20.14 10.18 -19.90
N VAL A 73 19.05 9.79 -20.56
CA VAL A 73 18.61 10.41 -21.82
C VAL A 73 18.33 11.89 -21.64
N VAL A 74 17.62 12.28 -20.57
CA VAL A 74 17.34 13.68 -20.25
C VAL A 74 18.65 14.46 -20.02
N ILE A 75 19.63 13.90 -19.31
CA ILE A 75 20.93 14.52 -19.10
C ILE A 75 21.66 14.73 -20.43
N ILE A 76 21.68 13.73 -21.31
CA ILE A 76 22.34 13.81 -22.62
C ILE A 76 21.68 14.89 -23.49
N LEU A 77 20.35 14.91 -23.57
CA LEU A 77 19.59 15.93 -24.31
C LEU A 77 19.83 17.33 -23.75
N SER A 78 19.80 17.48 -22.43
CA SER A 78 20.08 18.76 -21.76
C SER A 78 21.49 19.28 -22.07
N LYS A 79 22.48 18.38 -22.13
CA LYS A 79 23.85 18.72 -22.53
C LYS A 79 23.94 19.10 -24.01
N LYS A 80 23.20 18.42 -24.89
CA LYS A 80 23.16 18.75 -26.33
C LYS A 80 22.51 20.11 -26.57
N LEU A 81 21.44 20.43 -25.84
CA LEU A 81 20.75 21.73 -25.93
C LEU A 81 21.62 22.89 -25.43
N LYS A 82 22.34 22.73 -24.31
CA LYS A 82 23.27 23.77 -23.81
C LYS A 82 24.47 24.03 -24.73
N LYS A 83 24.76 23.12 -25.66
CA LYS A 83 25.87 23.22 -26.61
C LYS A 83 25.46 23.82 -27.95
N SER A 84 24.16 23.92 -28.23
CA SER A 84 23.60 24.64 -29.38
C SER A 84 23.34 26.10 -29.02
#